data_AF-A0A3C1RFN5-F1
#
_entry.id   AF-A0A3C1RFN5-F1
#
_cell.length_a   1.000
_cell.length_b   1.000
_cell.length_c   1.000
_cell.angle_alpha   90.00
_cell.angle_beta   90.00
_cell.angle_gamma   90.00
#
_symmetry.space_group_name_H-M   'P 1'
#
loop_
_entity.id
_entity.type
_entity.pdbx_description
1 polymer ?
#
loop_
_entity_poly.entity_id
_entity_poly.type
_entity_poly.pdbx_seq_one_letter_code
_entity_poly.pdbx_strand_id
1 'polypeptide(L)'
;VNYAKPTTEYLEQAKIRNGLDFVTQHIARPNNENDLEIYRIAVDEWDKGKRLNYATLPPRLIKHNNTKSFTNRFQVVNGQGVSHTVVAHIAMDGHYYIHPDKKQNRSITVREAARIQSFPDDYFFEGSRTAAFKQIGNAVPPLMAEKIAEKIKEMI
;
A
#
# COMPACT_ATOMS: atom_id res chain seq x y z
N VAL A 1 -15.92 -1.37 -6.60
CA VAL A 1 -15.28 -0.94 -7.87
C VAL A 1 -15.08 -2.18 -8.71
N ASN A 2 -15.47 -2.18 -9.99
CA ASN A 2 -15.31 -3.36 -10.84
C ASN A 2 -13.84 -3.54 -11.23
N TYR A 3 -13.43 -4.78 -11.47
CA TYR A 3 -12.07 -5.02 -11.94
C TYR A 3 -11.86 -4.48 -13.35
N ALA A 4 -10.76 -3.75 -13.54
CA ALA A 4 -10.38 -3.24 -14.86
C ALA A 4 -9.72 -4.30 -15.76
N LYS A 5 -9.27 -5.42 -15.19
CA LYS A 5 -8.55 -6.48 -15.90
C LYS A 5 -9.05 -7.87 -15.46
N PRO A 6 -8.87 -8.89 -16.32
CA PRO A 6 -9.04 -10.29 -15.92
C PRO A 6 -8.19 -10.64 -14.71
N THR A 7 -8.56 -11.73 -14.04
CA THR A 7 -7.73 -12.27 -12.95
C THR A 7 -6.43 -12.84 -13.52
N THR A 8 -5.41 -12.93 -12.67
CA THR A 8 -4.14 -13.59 -13.00
C THR A 8 -4.09 -14.93 -12.30
N GLU A 9 -3.26 -15.85 -12.81
CA GLU A 9 -3.05 -17.17 -12.20
C GLU A 9 -2.67 -17.06 -10.71
N TYR A 10 -1.78 -16.12 -10.36
CA TYR A 10 -1.42 -15.86 -8.98
C TYR A 10 -2.62 -15.47 -8.12
N LEU A 11 -3.48 -14.56 -8.61
CA LEU A 11 -4.63 -14.08 -7.84
C LEU A 11 -5.68 -15.18 -7.61
N GLU A 12 -5.79 -16.12 -8.54
CA GLU A 12 -6.64 -17.31 -8.40
C GLU A 12 -6.04 -18.31 -7.40
N GLN A 13 -4.77 -18.69 -7.58
CA GLN A 13 -4.07 -19.65 -6.70
C GLN A 13 -4.02 -19.17 -5.24
N ALA A 14 -3.79 -17.86 -5.05
CA ALA A 14 -3.78 -17.21 -3.74
C ALA A 14 -5.18 -16.99 -3.15
N LYS A 15 -6.25 -17.34 -3.88
CA LYS A 15 -7.66 -17.10 -3.50
C LYS A 15 -7.97 -15.63 -3.17
N ILE A 16 -7.15 -14.70 -3.68
CA ILE A 16 -7.37 -13.26 -3.48
C ILE A 16 -8.56 -12.80 -4.33
N ARG A 17 -8.61 -13.25 -5.59
CA ARG A 17 -9.80 -13.14 -6.43
C ARG A 17 -10.55 -14.47 -6.37
N ASN A 18 -11.68 -14.47 -5.67
CA ASN A 18 -12.41 -15.68 -5.29
C ASN A 18 -13.78 -15.82 -5.98
N GLY A 19 -13.89 -15.30 -7.21
CA GLY A 19 -15.12 -15.41 -8.02
C GLY A 19 -16.01 -14.17 -8.01
N LEU A 20 -15.72 -13.17 -7.18
CA LEU A 20 -16.39 -11.87 -7.28
C LEU A 20 -15.81 -11.01 -8.44
N ASP A 21 -16.66 -10.16 -9.00
CA ASP A 21 -16.36 -9.22 -10.10
C ASP A 21 -16.19 -7.76 -9.63
N PHE A 22 -16.21 -7.54 -8.32
CA PHE A 22 -15.90 -6.27 -7.69
C PHE A 22 -14.85 -6.39 -6.57
N VAL A 23 -14.26 -5.24 -6.23
CA VAL A 23 -13.45 -5.04 -5.02
C VAL A 23 -14.13 -4.11 -4.03
N THR A 24 -13.95 -4.39 -2.75
CA THR A 24 -14.41 -3.54 -1.64
C THR A 24 -13.30 -2.57 -1.21
N GLN A 25 -13.69 -1.41 -0.66
CA GLN A 25 -12.77 -0.45 -0.01
C GLN A 25 -11.54 -0.02 -0.86
N HIS A 26 -11.71 0.08 -2.18
CA HIS A 26 -10.70 0.67 -3.07
C HIS A 26 -10.76 2.21 -3.00
N ILE A 27 -10.36 2.75 -1.85
CA ILE A 27 -10.42 4.18 -1.51
C ILE A 27 -9.06 4.61 -0.97
N ALA A 28 -8.48 5.64 -1.58
CA ALA A 28 -7.23 6.26 -1.13
C ALA A 28 -7.47 7.33 -0.06
N ARG A 29 -6.39 7.83 0.53
CA ARG A 29 -6.44 9.04 1.37
C ARG A 29 -6.62 10.26 0.47
N PRO A 30 -7.36 11.30 0.90
CA PRO A 30 -7.28 12.59 0.25
C PRO A 30 -5.87 13.16 0.43
N ASN A 31 -5.35 13.80 -0.61
CA ASN A 31 -4.04 14.44 -0.62
C ASN A 31 -4.20 15.90 -1.06
N ASN A 32 -3.43 16.80 -0.45
CA ASN A 32 -3.39 18.21 -0.86
C ASN A 32 -2.44 18.39 -2.06
N GLU A 33 -2.48 19.56 -2.70
CA GLU A 33 -1.67 19.85 -3.90
C GLU A 33 -0.16 19.74 -3.67
N ASN A 34 0.31 20.13 -2.49
CA ASN A 34 1.73 20.04 -2.12
C ASN A 34 2.19 18.57 -2.09
N ASP A 35 1.42 17.69 -1.46
CA ASP A 35 1.72 16.25 -1.39
C ASP A 35 1.68 15.61 -2.77
N LEU A 36 0.67 15.97 -3.58
CA LEU A 36 0.51 15.49 -4.95
C LEU A 36 1.69 15.90 -5.84
N GLU A 37 2.30 17.05 -5.59
CA GLU A 37 3.52 17.44 -6.29
C GLU A 37 4.73 16.62 -5.84
N ILE A 38 4.90 16.44 -4.52
CA ILE A 38 5.97 15.60 -3.97
C ILE A 38 5.85 14.15 -4.47
N TYR A 39 4.64 13.63 -4.60
CA TYR A 39 4.41 12.27 -5.11
C TYR A 39 4.92 12.11 -6.55
N ARG A 40 4.69 13.10 -7.42
CA ARG A 40 5.24 13.08 -8.79
C ARG A 40 6.76 13.06 -8.78
N ILE A 41 7.39 13.87 -7.93
CA ILE A 41 8.85 13.88 -7.77
C ILE A 41 9.34 12.53 -7.22
N ALA A 42 8.62 11.95 -6.25
CA ALA A 42 8.97 10.66 -5.67
C ALA A 42 8.94 9.53 -6.70
N VAL A 43 7.93 9.52 -7.57
CA VAL A 43 7.83 8.57 -8.69
C VAL A 43 8.93 8.82 -9.72
N ASP A 44 9.24 10.08 -10.06
CA ASP A 44 10.34 10.40 -10.97
C ASP A 44 11.71 9.92 -10.46
N GLU A 45 11.96 10.03 -9.16
CA GLU A 45 13.19 9.48 -8.56
C GLU A 45 13.17 7.95 -8.52
N TRP A 46 12.01 7.35 -8.24
CA TRP A 46 11.82 5.90 -8.25
C TRP A 46 12.10 5.29 -9.62
N ASP A 47 11.63 5.91 -10.70
CA ASP A 47 11.86 5.47 -12.07
C ASP A 47 13.35 5.55 -12.47
N LYS A 48 14.13 6.38 -11.80
CA LYS A 48 15.60 6.45 -11.92
C LYS A 48 16.33 5.44 -11.03
N GLY A 49 15.61 4.55 -10.34
CA GLY A 49 16.16 3.59 -9.39
C GLY A 49 16.58 4.20 -8.04
N LYS A 50 16.08 5.40 -7.70
CA LYS A 50 16.43 6.11 -6.47
C LYS A 50 15.24 6.26 -5.54
N ARG A 51 15.51 6.44 -4.25
CA ARG A 51 14.51 6.85 -3.26
C ARG A 51 14.57 8.36 -3.10
N LEU A 52 13.41 9.01 -3.05
CA LEU A 52 13.32 10.43 -2.74
C LEU A 52 13.90 10.71 -1.36
N ASN A 53 14.79 11.70 -1.28
CA ASN A 53 15.25 12.31 -0.04
C ASN A 53 14.46 13.60 0.19
N TYR A 54 13.68 13.66 1.28
CA TYR A 54 12.86 14.82 1.61
C TYR A 54 13.67 16.14 1.71
N ALA A 55 14.92 16.07 2.15
CA ALA A 55 15.78 17.23 2.31
C ALA A 55 16.23 17.86 0.97
N THR A 56 16.11 17.11 -0.13
CA THR A 56 16.49 17.58 -1.47
C THR A 56 15.31 18.14 -2.25
N LEU A 57 14.12 18.21 -1.65
CA LEU A 57 12.96 18.80 -2.28
C LEU A 57 13.14 20.32 -2.47
N PRO A 58 12.48 20.92 -3.48
CA PRO A 58 12.37 22.36 -3.59
C PRO A 58 11.92 22.99 -2.26
N PRO A 59 12.56 24.07 -1.77
CA PRO A 59 12.25 24.65 -0.46
C PRO A 59 10.76 24.98 -0.23
N ARG A 60 10.03 25.36 -1.29
CA ARG A 60 8.59 25.64 -1.22
C ARG A 60 7.71 24.44 -0.82
N LEU A 61 8.20 23.22 -1.09
CA LEU A 61 7.52 21.95 -0.79
C LEU A 61 7.87 21.40 0.60
N ILE A 62 8.93 21.94 1.22
CA ILE A 62 9.36 21.53 2.56
C ILE A 62 8.51 22.27 3.59
N LYS A 63 7.59 21.55 4.24
CA LYS A 63 6.72 22.06 5.31
C LYS A 63 7.11 21.58 6.69
N HIS A 64 7.99 20.57 6.78
CA HIS A 64 8.53 20.08 8.04
C HIS A 64 9.95 20.55 8.27
N ASN A 65 10.21 21.06 9.48
CA ASN A 65 11.53 21.58 9.87
C ASN A 65 12.60 20.49 9.99
N ASN A 66 12.20 19.22 10.18
CA ASN A 66 13.13 18.12 10.31
C ASN A 66 13.54 17.56 8.93
N THR A 67 14.65 18.06 8.42
CA THR A 67 15.28 17.64 7.16
C THR A 67 16.54 16.79 7.37
N LYS A 68 16.98 16.59 8.62
CA LYS A 68 18.18 15.82 8.95
C LYS A 68 17.88 14.35 9.24
N SER A 69 16.73 14.08 9.84
CA SER A 69 16.29 12.73 10.21
C SER A 69 14.94 12.42 9.57
N PHE A 70 14.69 11.13 9.30
CA PHE A 70 13.51 10.67 8.56
C PHE A 70 13.39 11.37 7.20
N THR A 71 14.48 11.33 6.42
CA THR A 71 14.49 11.86 5.05
C THR A 71 13.66 11.00 4.09
N ASN A 72 13.31 9.78 4.50
CA ASN A 72 12.54 8.81 3.75
C ASN A 72 11.02 8.92 3.95
N ARG A 73 10.46 10.07 4.35
CA ARG A 73 9.01 10.25 4.63
C ARG A 73 8.08 9.94 3.45
N PHE A 74 8.56 10.15 2.24
CA PHE A 74 7.80 9.94 1.01
C PHE A 74 8.39 8.76 0.26
N GLN A 75 7.67 7.64 0.19
CA GLN A 75 8.15 6.41 -0.42
C GLN A 75 7.16 5.83 -1.41
N VAL A 76 7.67 5.43 -2.56
CA VAL A 76 6.92 4.71 -3.59
C VAL A 76 6.88 3.22 -3.25
N VAL A 77 5.71 2.60 -3.33
CA VAL A 77 5.56 1.15 -3.25
C VAL A 77 6.06 0.54 -4.56
N ASN A 78 6.89 -0.50 -4.46
CA ASN A 78 7.42 -1.16 -5.66
C ASN A 78 6.31 -1.89 -6.41
N GLY A 79 5.89 -1.36 -7.57
CA GLY A 79 4.84 -1.96 -8.39
C GLY A 79 5.26 -3.16 -9.23
N GLN A 80 6.57 -3.44 -9.33
CA GLN A 80 7.13 -4.53 -10.14
C GLN A 80 7.85 -5.58 -9.28
N GLY A 81 7.81 -5.44 -7.95
CA GLY A 81 8.52 -6.32 -7.03
C GLY A 81 7.91 -6.31 -5.65
N VAL A 82 8.74 -6.50 -4.63
CA VAL A 82 8.27 -6.65 -3.25
C VAL A 82 8.00 -5.29 -2.61
N SER A 83 6.83 -5.15 -1.99
CA SER A 83 6.53 -4.00 -1.13
C SER A 83 7.43 -4.01 0.10
N HIS A 84 7.78 -2.84 0.62
CA HIS A 84 8.26 -2.76 2.00
C HIS A 84 7.12 -3.12 2.97
N THR A 85 7.46 -3.45 4.21
CA THR A 85 6.51 -3.92 5.22
C THR A 85 5.34 -2.95 5.39
N VAL A 86 4.11 -3.46 5.28
CA VAL A 86 2.89 -2.71 5.61
C VAL A 86 2.72 -2.74 7.12
N VAL A 87 3.11 -1.66 7.79
CA VAL A 87 3.01 -1.54 9.25
C VAL A 87 1.68 -0.91 9.66
N ALA A 88 1.22 -1.15 10.89
CA ALA A 88 0.00 -0.53 11.43
C ALA A 88 0.00 1.00 11.34
N HIS A 89 1.18 1.61 11.38
CA HIS A 89 1.35 3.05 11.24
C HIS A 89 1.02 3.58 9.84
N ILE A 90 0.76 2.73 8.83
CA ILE A 90 0.12 3.13 7.56
C ILE A 90 -1.19 3.88 7.79
N ALA A 91 -1.84 3.70 8.95
CA ALA A 91 -2.98 4.48 9.41
C ALA A 91 -2.68 5.99 9.56
N MET A 92 -1.42 6.38 9.77
CA MET A 92 -0.96 7.76 9.88
C MET A 92 -0.03 8.14 8.71
N ASP A 93 0.94 7.28 8.39
CA ASP A 93 1.99 7.53 7.40
C ASP A 93 1.57 7.18 5.96
N GLY A 94 0.53 7.84 5.46
CA GLY A 94 0.06 7.63 4.09
C GLY A 94 1.13 7.91 3.03
N HIS A 95 2.04 8.86 3.30
CA HIS A 95 3.11 9.27 2.39
C HIS A 95 4.22 8.22 2.25
N TYR A 96 4.31 7.26 3.16
CA TYR A 96 5.26 6.16 3.07
C TYR A 96 4.81 5.08 2.07
N TYR A 97 3.57 5.16 1.56
CA TYR A 97 2.97 4.17 0.68
C TYR A 97 2.35 4.83 -0.56
N ILE A 98 3.18 5.49 -1.37
CA ILE A 98 2.79 6.17 -2.62
C ILE A 98 2.58 5.12 -3.72
N HIS A 99 1.48 5.25 -4.47
CA HIS A 99 1.20 4.41 -5.60
C HIS A 99 2.22 4.69 -6.74
N PRO A 100 2.82 3.66 -7.37
CA PRO A 100 3.91 3.84 -8.34
C PRO A 100 3.49 4.47 -9.67
N ASP A 101 2.21 4.37 -10.05
CA ASP A 101 1.71 5.02 -11.26
C ASP A 101 1.56 6.53 -11.08
N LYS A 102 2.44 7.29 -11.76
CA LYS A 102 2.45 8.76 -11.75
C LYS A 102 1.13 9.38 -12.19
N LYS A 103 0.36 8.73 -13.06
CA LYS A 103 -0.95 9.25 -13.53
C LYS A 103 -2.00 9.18 -12.43
N GLN A 104 -1.94 8.16 -11.58
CA GLN A 104 -2.87 8.01 -10.46
C GLN A 104 -2.55 8.96 -9.30
N ASN A 105 -1.27 9.28 -9.11
CA ASN A 105 -0.76 10.31 -8.20
C ASN A 105 -1.45 10.35 -6.82
N ARG A 106 -1.36 9.24 -6.07
CA ARG A 106 -2.05 9.05 -4.79
C ARG A 106 -1.26 8.11 -3.88
N SER A 107 -1.64 8.02 -2.60
CA SER A 107 -1.23 6.87 -1.79
C SER A 107 -1.96 5.60 -2.24
N ILE A 108 -1.47 4.44 -1.82
CA ILE A 108 -2.21 3.18 -2.02
C ILE A 108 -3.56 3.22 -1.28
N THR A 109 -4.54 2.48 -1.80
CA THR A 109 -5.86 2.35 -1.19
C THR A 109 -5.86 1.34 -0.06
N VAL A 110 -6.92 1.33 0.76
CA VAL A 110 -7.15 0.27 1.76
C VAL A 110 -7.09 -1.12 1.10
N ARG A 111 -7.81 -1.32 -0.01
CA ARG A 111 -7.77 -2.58 -0.76
C ARG A 111 -6.39 -2.98 -1.28
N GLU A 112 -5.59 -2.04 -1.77
CA GLU A 112 -4.22 -2.34 -2.24
C GLU A 112 -3.32 -2.76 -1.07
N ALA A 113 -3.40 -2.09 0.08
CA ALA A 113 -2.70 -2.50 1.29
C ALA A 113 -3.15 -3.90 1.76
N ALA A 114 -4.45 -4.18 1.70
CA ALA A 114 -5.01 -5.49 2.04
C ALA A 114 -4.48 -6.60 1.13
N ARG A 115 -4.39 -6.35 -0.18
CA ARG A 115 -3.80 -7.30 -1.14
C ARG A 115 -2.32 -7.56 -0.92
N ILE A 116 -1.54 -6.52 -0.56
CA ILE A 116 -0.14 -6.71 -0.18
C ILE A 116 -0.03 -7.66 1.02
N GLN A 117 -0.97 -7.56 1.97
CA GLN A 117 -1.11 -8.48 3.09
C GLN A 117 -1.89 -9.76 2.75
N SER A 118 -2.11 -10.08 1.47
CA SER A 118 -2.79 -11.30 0.99
C SER A 118 -4.24 -11.50 1.45
N PHE A 119 -4.94 -10.43 1.84
CA PHE A 119 -6.36 -10.53 2.12
C PHE A 119 -7.18 -10.76 0.84
N PRO A 120 -8.18 -11.65 0.88
CA PRO A 120 -9.19 -11.77 -0.16
C PRO A 120 -9.90 -10.43 -0.45
N ASP A 121 -10.29 -10.22 -1.71
CA ASP A 121 -10.92 -8.97 -2.16
C ASP A 121 -12.31 -8.73 -1.56
N ASP A 122 -12.96 -9.79 -1.09
CA ASP A 122 -14.26 -9.80 -0.42
C ASP A 122 -14.16 -9.59 1.10
N TYR A 123 -12.97 -9.71 1.70
CA TYR A 123 -12.79 -9.47 3.13
C TYR A 123 -13.04 -8.00 3.45
N PHE A 124 -14.07 -7.72 4.25
CA PHE A 124 -14.45 -6.35 4.61
C PHE A 124 -13.82 -5.93 5.95
N PHE A 125 -13.20 -4.76 5.98
CA PHE A 125 -12.64 -4.18 7.20
C PHE A 125 -13.62 -3.20 7.84
N GLU A 126 -13.96 -3.40 9.11
CA GLU A 126 -14.94 -2.56 9.80
C GLU A 126 -14.39 -1.20 10.23
N GLY A 127 -15.28 -0.22 10.35
CA GLY A 127 -14.99 1.12 10.86
C GLY A 127 -14.47 2.08 9.79
N SER A 128 -13.74 3.11 10.24
CA SER A 128 -13.23 4.16 9.37
C SER A 128 -12.09 3.66 8.48
N ARG A 129 -11.77 4.42 7.40
CA ARG A 129 -10.59 4.15 6.55
C ARG A 129 -9.31 4.00 7.37
N THR A 130 -9.12 4.85 8.39
CA THR A 130 -7.96 4.80 9.29
C THR A 130 -7.96 3.52 10.13
N ALA A 131 -9.12 3.09 10.63
CA ALA A 131 -9.26 1.84 11.37
C ALA A 131 -8.95 0.63 10.47
N ALA A 132 -9.43 0.61 9.23
CA ALA A 132 -9.12 -0.44 8.26
C ALA A 132 -7.61 -0.54 7.99
N PHE A 133 -6.93 0.58 7.75
CA PHE A 133 -5.46 0.59 7.61
C PHE A 133 -4.74 0.05 8.84
N LYS A 134 -5.21 0.38 10.05
CA LYS A 134 -4.65 -0.13 11.30
C LYS A 134 -4.88 -1.64 11.46
N GLN A 135 -6.03 -2.15 11.07
CA GLN A 135 -6.31 -3.60 11.06
C GLN A 135 -5.36 -4.31 10.10
N ILE A 136 -5.25 -3.83 8.86
CA ILE A 136 -4.39 -4.42 7.83
C ILE A 136 -2.92 -4.45 8.29
N GLY A 137 -2.40 -3.34 8.81
CA GLY A 137 -0.99 -3.27 9.19
C GLY A 137 -0.62 -3.99 10.50
N ASN A 138 -1.60 -4.41 11.30
CA ASN A 138 -1.38 -5.26 12.48
C ASN A 138 -1.61 -6.75 12.18
N ALA A 139 -2.21 -7.08 11.04
CA ALA A 139 -2.60 -8.44 10.74
C ALA A 139 -1.39 -9.32 10.36
N VAL A 140 -1.53 -10.62 10.62
CA VAL A 140 -0.71 -11.63 9.95
C VAL A 140 -1.31 -11.88 8.56
N PRO A 141 -0.52 -11.87 7.48
CA PRO A 141 -1.03 -12.14 6.13
C PRO A 141 -1.77 -13.50 6.07
N PRO A 142 -3.00 -13.58 5.52
CA PRO A 142 -3.77 -14.83 5.47
C PRO A 142 -3.04 -16.01 4.81
N LEU A 143 -2.29 -15.79 3.72
CA LEU A 143 -1.52 -16.86 3.08
C LEU A 143 -0.41 -17.40 3.99
N MET A 144 0.23 -16.53 4.77
CA MET A 144 1.23 -16.95 5.75
C MET A 144 0.58 -17.79 6.86
N ALA A 145 -0.57 -17.33 7.36
CA ALA A 145 -1.33 -18.04 8.38
C ALA A 145 -1.82 -19.41 7.88
N GLU A 146 -2.30 -19.51 6.62
CA GLU A 146 -2.72 -20.77 5.99
C GLU A 146 -1.57 -21.78 5.98
N LYS A 147 -0.36 -21.37 5.55
CA LYS A 147 0.80 -22.28 5.50
C LYS A 147 1.27 -22.74 6.87
N ILE A 148 1.18 -21.89 7.89
CA ILE A 148 1.45 -22.29 9.28
C ILE A 148 0.39 -23.30 9.75
N ALA A 149 -0.89 -23.02 9.49
CA ALA A 149 -2.00 -23.89 9.91
C ALA A 149 -1.94 -25.28 9.25
N GLU A 150 -1.56 -25.36 7.96
CA GLU A 150 -1.32 -26.64 7.26
C GLU A 150 -0.29 -27.49 8.01
N LYS A 151 0.82 -26.89 8.48
CA LYS A 151 1.85 -27.60 9.24
C LYS A 151 1.41 -28.03 10.62
N ILE A 152 0.63 -27.21 11.32
CA ILE A 152 0.04 -27.60 12.60
C ILE A 152 -0.94 -28.78 12.39
N LYS A 153 -1.74 -28.76 11.33
CA LYS A 153 -2.68 -29.83 11.01
C LYS A 153 -1.98 -31.17 10.72
N GLU A 154 -0.77 -31.17 10.16
CA GLU A 154 0.02 -32.40 9.98
C GLU A 154 0.47 -33.03 11.31
N MET A 155 0.47 -32.25 12.40
CA MET A 155 0.94 -32.67 13.73
C MET A 155 -0.19 -33.15 14.66
N ILE A 156 -1.46 -32.98 14.27
CA ILE A 156 -2.65 -33.35 15.06
C ILE A 156 -3.36 -34.50 14.35
#